data_AF-A0A1E5NXX1-F1
#
_entry.id   AF-A0A1E5NXX1-F1
#
_cell.length_a   1.000
_cell.length_b   1.000
_cell.length_c   1.000
_cell.angle_alpha   90.00
_cell.angle_beta   90.00
_cell.angle_gamma   90.00
#
_symmetry.space_group_name_H-M   'P 1'
#
loop_
_entity.id
_entity.type
_entity.pdbx_description
1 polymer ?
#
loop_
_entity_poly.entity_id
_entity_poly.type
_entity_poly.pdbx_seq_one_letter_code
_entity_poly.pdbx_strand_id
1 'polypeptide(L)'
;MEDPMLALEQRADFWDRPDGDWGDGVPEFDITREVRLKANSCYRLGSIALAREDWWFAECWLCGAMEADHPGAWFRFAALICRRGSRVFGGDGPDAYLRYLVEGAAGFGHGDAQRMRPLLEDRAVELPPFTSWEDPYYGPLILSALRSGISR
;
A
#
# COMPACT_ATOMS: atom_id res chain seq x y z
N MET A 1 -1.71 21.23 -18.97
CA MET A 1 -1.76 20.66 -17.62
C MET A 1 -2.09 19.21 -17.84
N GLU A 2 -1.13 18.31 -17.70
CA GLU A 2 -1.40 16.88 -17.86
C GLU A 2 -2.36 16.45 -16.76
N ASP A 3 -3.39 15.70 -17.14
CA ASP A 3 -4.33 15.15 -16.18
C ASP A 3 -3.60 14.10 -15.34
N PRO A 4 -3.44 14.32 -14.01
CA PRO A 4 -2.78 13.36 -13.13
C PRO A 4 -3.46 11.98 -13.15
N MET A 5 -4.73 11.89 -13.56
CA MET A 5 -5.47 10.65 -13.77
C MET A 5 -4.95 9.84 -14.97
N LEU A 6 -4.74 10.49 -16.12
CA LEU A 6 -4.11 9.88 -17.29
C LEU A 6 -2.67 9.45 -16.99
N ALA A 7 -1.97 10.15 -16.09
CA ALA A 7 -0.62 9.78 -15.67
C ALA A 7 -0.58 8.54 -14.76
N LEU A 8 -1.62 8.30 -13.95
CA LEU A 8 -1.78 7.09 -13.12
C LEU A 8 -2.27 5.88 -13.94
N GLU A 9 -3.20 6.08 -14.86
CA GLU A 9 -3.71 5.00 -15.74
C GLU A 9 -2.69 4.60 -16.83
N GLN A 10 -1.76 5.50 -17.22
CA GLN A 10 -0.72 5.21 -18.22
C GLN A 10 0.64 4.80 -17.62
N ARG A 11 0.89 5.03 -16.32
CA ARG A 11 2.11 4.51 -15.68
C ARG A 11 1.94 3.02 -15.42
N ALA A 12 2.95 2.24 -15.78
CA ALA A 12 3.06 0.87 -15.33
C ALA A 12 3.09 0.88 -13.79
N ASP A 13 2.00 0.41 -13.18
CA ASP A 13 1.92 0.21 -11.75
C ASP A 13 2.81 -0.99 -11.40
N PHE A 14 3.86 -0.77 -10.62
CA PHE A 14 4.85 -1.79 -10.30
C PHE A 14 4.21 -3.03 -9.65
N TRP A 15 3.11 -2.84 -8.92
CA TRP A 15 2.42 -3.89 -8.20
C TRP A 15 1.22 -4.49 -8.96
N ASP A 16 0.93 -4.05 -10.18
CA ASP A 16 0.03 -4.75 -11.11
C ASP A 16 0.77 -5.96 -11.73
N ARG A 17 1.13 -6.92 -10.87
CA ARG A 17 1.94 -8.10 -11.19
C ARG A 17 1.48 -9.33 -10.39
N PRO A 18 0.48 -10.07 -10.87
CA PRO A 18 -0.01 -11.27 -10.17
C PRO A 18 1.03 -12.38 -10.08
N ASP A 19 1.98 -12.42 -11.03
CA ASP A 19 3.10 -13.36 -11.05
C ASP A 19 4.37 -12.78 -10.36
N GLY A 20 4.25 -11.64 -9.66
CA GLY A 20 5.34 -10.97 -8.96
C GLY A 20 5.76 -11.67 -7.67
N ASP A 21 6.87 -11.18 -7.10
CA ASP A 21 7.37 -11.66 -5.81
C ASP A 21 6.53 -11.04 -4.67
N TRP A 22 5.70 -11.88 -4.05
CA TRP A 22 4.89 -11.53 -2.88
C TRP A 22 5.37 -12.39 -1.72
N GLY A 23 6.33 -11.91 -0.92
CA GLY A 23 6.82 -12.49 0.34
C GLY A 23 7.32 -13.94 0.27
N ASP A 24 6.41 -14.86 -0.02
CA ASP A 24 6.56 -16.28 -0.31
C ASP A 24 7.10 -16.59 -1.72
N GLY A 25 7.41 -15.58 -2.55
CA GLY A 25 7.94 -15.79 -3.91
C GLY A 25 6.86 -15.88 -4.99
N VAL A 26 7.18 -16.55 -6.11
CA VAL A 26 6.32 -16.76 -7.30
C VAL A 26 5.38 -17.95 -7.05
N PRO A 27 4.10 -17.93 -7.47
CA PRO A 27 3.17 -19.02 -7.17
C PRO A 27 3.60 -20.31 -7.88
N GLU A 28 3.78 -21.40 -7.12
CA GLU A 28 4.17 -22.72 -7.64
C GLU A 28 2.97 -23.55 -8.14
N PHE A 29 1.75 -23.22 -7.70
CA PHE A 29 0.53 -23.98 -7.99
C PHE A 29 -0.54 -23.11 -8.68
N ASP A 30 -1.32 -23.70 -9.58
CA ASP A 30 -2.38 -23.01 -10.34
C ASP A 30 -3.46 -22.38 -9.44
N ILE A 31 -3.82 -23.06 -8.33
CA ILE A 31 -4.80 -22.53 -7.35
C ILE A 31 -4.26 -21.24 -6.71
N THR A 32 -2.97 -21.23 -6.34
CA THR A 32 -2.31 -20.03 -5.81
C THR A 32 -2.30 -18.92 -6.86
N ARG A 33 -2.09 -19.25 -8.13
CA ARG A 33 -2.09 -18.28 -9.23
C ARG A 33 -3.47 -17.65 -9.45
N GLU A 34 -4.55 -18.43 -9.40
CA GLU A 34 -5.92 -17.90 -9.53
C GLU A 34 -6.25 -16.92 -8.39
N VAL A 35 -5.89 -17.28 -7.15
CA VAL A 35 -6.03 -16.40 -5.99
C VAL A 35 -5.24 -15.11 -6.20
N ARG A 36 -4.00 -15.17 -6.69
CA ARG A 36 -3.19 -13.98 -6.97
C ARG A 36 -3.77 -13.12 -8.09
N LEU A 37 -4.31 -13.71 -9.15
CA LEU A 37 -4.98 -12.98 -10.24
C LEU A 37 -6.21 -12.21 -9.72
N LYS A 38 -7.01 -12.86 -8.87
CA LYS A 38 -8.16 -12.22 -8.23
C LYS A 38 -7.71 -11.08 -7.31
N ALA A 39 -6.72 -11.33 -6.45
CA ALA A 39 -6.18 -10.32 -5.54
C ALA A 39 -5.56 -9.13 -6.29
N ASN A 40 -4.84 -9.36 -7.39
CA ASN A 40 -4.31 -8.31 -8.25
C ASN A 40 -5.45 -7.49 -8.89
N SER A 41 -6.54 -8.14 -9.30
CA SER A 41 -7.73 -7.43 -9.82
C SER A 41 -8.38 -6.53 -8.75
N CYS A 42 -8.53 -7.05 -7.53
CA CYS A 42 -8.98 -6.27 -6.37
C CYS A 42 -8.03 -5.09 -6.08
N TYR A 43 -6.72 -5.33 -6.10
CA TYR A 43 -5.71 -4.29 -5.93
C TYR A 43 -5.84 -3.17 -6.95
N ARG A 44 -5.98 -3.49 -8.24
CA ARG A 44 -6.15 -2.50 -9.31
C ARG A 44 -7.41 -1.65 -9.10
N LEU A 45 -8.55 -2.29 -8.84
CA LEU A 45 -9.82 -1.59 -8.59
C LEU A 45 -9.74 -0.69 -7.36
N GLY A 46 -9.15 -1.20 -6.27
CA GLY A 46 -8.96 -0.44 -5.04
C GLY A 46 -8.03 0.74 -5.21
N SER A 47 -6.99 0.60 -6.03
CA SER A 47 -6.05 1.66 -6.36
C SER A 47 -6.69 2.77 -7.19
N ILE A 48 -7.50 2.40 -8.18
CA ILE A 48 -8.28 3.38 -8.98
C ILE A 48 -9.26 4.12 -8.07
N ALA A 49 -9.99 3.40 -7.21
CA ALA A 49 -10.91 4.02 -6.26
C ALA A 49 -10.18 4.95 -5.27
N LEU A 50 -9.01 4.55 -4.76
CA LEU A 50 -8.18 5.36 -3.88
C LEU A 50 -7.70 6.64 -4.55
N ALA A 51 -7.28 6.57 -5.82
CA ALA A 51 -6.90 7.73 -6.61
C ALA A 51 -8.07 8.71 -6.78
N ARG A 52 -9.29 8.18 -6.99
CA ARG A 52 -10.54 8.93 -7.15
C ARG A 52 -11.18 9.40 -5.86
N GLU A 53 -10.54 9.15 -4.72
CA GLU A 53 -11.09 9.47 -3.39
C GLU A 53 -12.42 8.77 -3.08
N ASP A 54 -12.70 7.66 -3.76
CA ASP A 54 -13.87 6.82 -3.50
C ASP A 54 -13.56 5.85 -2.35
N TRP A 55 -13.60 6.39 -1.14
CA TRP A 55 -13.07 5.74 0.05
C TRP A 55 -13.68 4.39 0.38
N TRP A 56 -15.00 4.26 0.21
CA TRP A 56 -15.71 3.03 0.51
C TRP A 56 -15.26 1.91 -0.42
N PHE A 57 -15.22 2.19 -1.73
CA PHE A 57 -14.78 1.21 -2.71
C PHE A 57 -13.28 0.92 -2.62
N ALA A 58 -12.46 1.93 -2.34
CA ALA A 58 -11.03 1.74 -2.11
C ALA A 58 -10.78 0.79 -0.94
N GLU A 59 -11.48 1.01 0.18
CA GLU A 59 -11.39 0.14 1.36
C GLU A 59 -11.84 -1.30 1.04
N CYS A 60 -13.01 -1.48 0.43
CA CYS A 60 -13.53 -2.81 0.10
C CYS A 60 -12.59 -3.59 -0.81
N TRP A 61 -12.11 -2.96 -1.89
CA TRP A 61 -11.27 -3.64 -2.88
C TRP A 61 -9.85 -3.88 -2.39
N LEU A 62 -9.24 -2.92 -1.68
CA LEU A 62 -7.90 -3.12 -1.12
C LEU A 62 -7.92 -4.18 -0.01
N CYS A 63 -8.98 -4.23 0.82
CA CYS A 63 -9.15 -5.29 1.82
C CYS A 63 -9.19 -6.68 1.16
N GLY A 64 -9.99 -6.85 0.10
CA GLY A 64 -10.05 -8.13 -0.63
C GLY A 64 -8.72 -8.56 -1.27
N ALA A 65 -7.82 -7.61 -1.58
CA ALA A 65 -6.46 -7.93 -2.03
C ALA A 65 -5.53 -8.26 -0.86
N MET A 66 -5.69 -7.61 0.29
CA MET A 66 -4.92 -7.89 1.52
C MET A 66 -5.23 -9.26 2.11
N GLU A 67 -6.47 -9.77 1.97
CA GLU A 67 -6.84 -11.14 2.38
C GLU A 67 -6.00 -12.23 1.70
N ALA A 68 -5.36 -11.90 0.58
CA ALA A 68 -4.43 -12.75 -0.16
C ALA A 68 -3.00 -12.20 -0.15
N ASP A 69 -2.67 -11.38 0.86
CA ASP A 69 -1.32 -10.90 1.13
C ASP A 69 -0.67 -10.07 0.00
N HIS A 70 -1.50 -9.40 -0.81
CA HIS A 70 -1.01 -8.58 -1.92
C HIS A 70 -0.16 -7.38 -1.42
N PRO A 71 1.14 -7.27 -1.74
CA PRO A 71 2.04 -6.34 -1.05
C PRO A 71 1.68 -4.87 -1.31
N GLY A 72 1.36 -4.55 -2.57
CA GLY A 72 0.88 -3.23 -2.96
C GLY A 72 -0.44 -2.84 -2.29
N ALA A 73 -1.30 -3.81 -1.95
CA ALA A 73 -2.60 -3.52 -1.34
C ALA A 73 -2.44 -3.11 0.12
N TRP A 74 -1.61 -3.84 0.87
CA TRP A 74 -1.22 -3.46 2.23
C TRP A 74 -0.65 -2.03 2.29
N PHE A 75 0.25 -1.70 1.36
CA PHE A 75 0.86 -0.37 1.30
C PHE A 75 -0.14 0.72 0.90
N ARG A 76 -0.98 0.49 -0.11
CA ARG A 76 -2.00 1.49 -0.50
C ARG A 76 -3.13 1.61 0.51
N PHE A 77 -3.41 0.58 1.30
CA PHE A 77 -4.32 0.70 2.44
C PHE A 77 -3.72 1.62 3.51
N ALA A 78 -2.41 1.56 3.78
CA ALA A 78 -1.74 2.54 4.65
C ALA A 78 -1.93 3.98 4.12
N ALA A 79 -1.80 4.19 2.81
CA ALA A 79 -2.08 5.50 2.21
C ALA A 79 -3.54 5.93 2.37
N LEU A 80 -4.49 5.01 2.24
CA LEU A 80 -5.92 5.27 2.50
C LEU A 80 -6.13 5.78 3.93
N ILE A 81 -5.49 5.17 4.92
CA ILE A 81 -5.53 5.64 6.32
C ILE A 81 -4.98 7.06 6.43
N CYS A 82 -3.82 7.32 5.83
CA CYS A 82 -3.20 8.65 5.88
C CYS A 82 -4.07 9.74 5.24
N ARG A 83 -4.81 9.44 4.16
CA ARG A 83 -5.68 10.41 3.47
C ARG A 83 -7.01 10.64 4.20
N ARG A 84 -7.65 9.56 4.67
CA ARG A 84 -8.99 9.63 5.27
C ARG A 84 -8.94 10.03 6.76
N GLY A 85 -7.78 9.88 7.40
CA GLY A 85 -7.53 10.27 8.78
C GLY A 85 -8.07 9.30 9.82
N SER A 86 -7.92 9.68 11.09
CA SER A 86 -8.28 8.90 12.30
C SER A 86 -9.75 8.45 12.38
N ARG A 87 -10.66 9.16 11.69
CA ARG A 87 -12.11 8.98 11.82
C ARG A 87 -12.65 7.66 11.28
N VAL A 88 -11.82 6.87 10.59
CA VAL A 88 -12.24 5.61 9.99
C VAL A 88 -12.27 4.47 11.02
N PHE A 89 -11.53 4.56 12.12
CA PHE A 89 -11.39 3.44 13.07
C PHE A 89 -11.55 3.91 14.53
N GLY A 90 -12.38 3.17 15.29
CA GLY A 90 -12.41 3.26 16.76
C GLY A 90 -11.36 2.34 17.38
N GLY A 91 -10.70 2.75 18.47
CA GLY A 91 -9.67 1.95 19.16
C GLY A 91 -8.28 2.59 19.17
N ASP A 92 -7.21 1.80 19.39
CA ASP A 92 -5.80 2.15 19.69
C ASP A 92 -5.06 3.11 18.72
N GLY A 93 -5.80 3.75 17.82
CA GLY A 93 -5.37 4.92 17.07
C GLY A 93 -4.90 4.57 15.66
N PRO A 94 -5.08 5.52 14.72
CA PRO A 94 -4.65 5.35 13.33
C PRO A 94 -3.14 5.12 13.19
N ASP A 95 -2.34 5.55 14.16
CA ASP A 95 -0.89 5.38 14.16
C ASP A 95 -0.47 3.90 14.30
N ALA A 96 -1.05 3.18 15.27
CA ALA A 96 -0.78 1.75 15.45
C ALA A 96 -1.19 0.95 14.21
N TYR A 97 -2.33 1.29 13.61
CA TYR A 97 -2.81 0.61 12.42
C TYR A 97 -1.96 0.93 11.18
N LEU A 98 -1.52 2.18 11.00
CA LEU A 98 -0.56 2.54 9.96
C LEU A 98 0.71 1.69 10.06
N ARG A 99 1.25 1.55 11.27
CA ARG A 99 2.48 0.77 11.53
C ARG A 99 2.28 -0.71 11.21
N TYR A 100 1.14 -1.28 11.60
CA TYR A 100 0.77 -2.64 11.25
C TYR A 100 0.71 -2.85 9.73
N LEU A 101 0.10 -1.92 8.99
CA LEU A 101 -0.02 -2.02 7.54
C LEU A 101 1.34 -1.93 6.83
N VAL A 102 2.22 -1.03 7.30
CA VAL A 102 3.58 -0.88 6.75
C VAL A 102 4.42 -2.13 7.05
N GLU A 103 4.35 -2.67 8.26
CA GLU A 103 5.07 -3.90 8.62
C GLU A 103 4.56 -5.10 7.79
N GLY A 104 3.24 -5.24 7.63
CA GLY A 104 2.63 -6.26 6.77
C GLY A 104 3.08 -6.14 5.32
N ALA A 105 2.98 -4.95 4.72
CA ALA A 105 3.46 -4.71 3.35
C ALA A 105 4.93 -5.11 3.18
N ALA A 106 5.78 -4.79 4.17
CA ALA A 106 7.20 -5.14 4.13
C ALA A 106 7.44 -6.65 4.22
N GLY A 107 6.69 -7.34 5.09
CA GLY A 107 6.70 -8.79 5.24
C GLY A 107 6.30 -9.52 3.96
N PHE A 108 5.34 -8.96 3.21
CA PHE A 108 4.93 -9.50 1.91
C PHE A 108 5.80 -9.03 0.74
N GLY A 109 6.94 -8.39 0.99
CA GLY A 109 7.92 -8.10 -0.06
C GLY A 109 7.78 -6.72 -0.70
N HIS A 110 7.00 -5.80 -0.13
CA HIS A 110 6.99 -4.42 -0.61
C HIS A 110 8.29 -3.70 -0.23
N GLY A 111 9.15 -3.44 -1.20
CA GLY A 111 10.47 -2.85 -1.03
C GLY A 111 10.44 -1.45 -0.40
N ASP A 112 9.49 -0.60 -0.75
CA ASP A 112 9.35 0.72 -0.09
C ASP A 112 8.99 0.57 1.39
N ALA A 113 8.06 -0.32 1.71
CA ALA A 113 7.71 -0.62 3.08
C ALA A 113 8.91 -1.21 3.86
N GLN A 114 9.68 -2.11 3.24
CA GLN A 114 10.93 -2.64 3.82
C GLN A 114 11.93 -1.52 4.14
N ARG A 115 12.09 -0.55 3.26
CA ARG A 115 12.92 0.64 3.49
C ARG A 115 12.38 1.50 4.64
N MET A 116 11.07 1.54 4.82
CA MET A 116 10.41 2.32 5.87
C MET A 116 10.39 1.65 7.25
N ARG A 117 10.63 0.32 7.36
CA ARG A 117 10.59 -0.41 8.64
C ARG A 117 11.39 0.24 9.79
N PRO A 118 12.60 0.81 9.58
CA PRO A 118 13.32 1.47 10.67
C PRO A 118 12.53 2.62 11.34
N LEU A 119 11.62 3.28 10.61
CA LEU A 119 10.77 4.35 11.16
C LEU A 119 9.71 3.83 12.13
N LEU A 120 9.45 2.52 12.13
CA LEU A 120 8.59 1.91 13.12
C LEU A 120 9.27 1.94 14.49
N GLU A 121 10.60 1.88 14.58
CA GLU A 121 11.30 1.95 15.86
C GLU A 121 11.75 3.38 16.19
N ASP A 122 12.29 4.08 15.20
CA ASP A 122 12.78 5.45 15.35
C ASP A 122 12.33 6.34 14.17
N ARG A 123 11.39 7.24 14.47
CA ARG A 123 10.78 8.19 13.51
C ARG A 123 11.78 9.18 12.92
N ALA A 124 12.95 9.35 13.54
CA ALA A 124 13.98 10.29 13.09
C ALA A 124 14.92 9.68 12.05
N VAL A 125 15.00 8.35 11.92
CA VAL A 125 15.94 7.67 11.02
C VAL A 125 15.89 8.24 9.61
N GLU A 126 17.07 8.50 9.03
CA GLU A 126 17.18 8.93 7.64
C GLU A 126 17.01 7.74 6.70
N LEU A 127 16.18 7.92 5.66
CA LEU A 127 15.94 6.91 4.64
C LEU A 127 16.62 7.34 3.33
N PRO A 128 17.00 6.38 2.47
CA PRO A 128 17.54 6.69 1.15
C PRO A 128 16.53 7.48 0.28
N PRO A 129 17.01 8.22 -0.74
CA PRO A 129 16.15 9.03 -1.62
C PRO A 129 15.08 8.21 -2.37
N PHE A 130 13.97 8.89 -2.73
CA PHE A 130 12.78 8.29 -3.37
C PHE A 130 12.93 7.88 -4.84
N THR A 131 14.13 8.01 -5.43
CA THR A 131 14.32 7.98 -6.89
C THR A 131 14.06 6.62 -7.55
N SER A 132 13.89 5.55 -6.77
CA SER A 132 13.66 4.19 -7.26
C SER A 132 12.55 3.46 -6.48
N TRP A 133 11.63 4.21 -5.91
CA TRP A 133 10.55 3.63 -5.11
C TRP A 133 9.50 2.97 -6.01
N GLU A 134 8.92 1.89 -5.50
CA GLU A 134 7.94 1.05 -6.19
C GLU A 134 6.57 1.73 -6.26
N ASP A 135 6.24 2.53 -5.24
CA ASP A 135 5.04 3.37 -5.18
C ASP A 135 5.40 4.83 -4.88
N PRO A 136 5.90 5.58 -5.88
CA PRO A 136 6.39 6.94 -5.69
C PRO A 136 5.27 7.95 -5.40
N TYR A 137 4.00 7.60 -5.66
CA TYR A 137 2.87 8.50 -5.42
C TYR A 137 2.42 8.44 -3.96
N TYR A 138 2.28 7.24 -3.39
CA TYR A 138 1.80 7.06 -2.03
C TYR A 138 2.93 6.99 -0.99
N GLY A 139 4.15 6.61 -1.38
CA GLY A 139 5.30 6.52 -0.49
C GLY A 139 5.59 7.80 0.32
N PRO A 140 5.67 9.00 -0.30
CA PRO A 140 5.93 10.23 0.44
C PRO A 140 4.87 10.56 1.49
N LEU A 141 3.59 10.25 1.21
CA LEU A 141 2.48 10.44 2.14
C LEU A 141 2.65 9.57 3.38
N ILE A 142 2.90 8.27 3.17
CA ILE A 142 3.10 7.30 4.26
C ILE A 142 4.33 7.67 5.08
N LEU A 143 5.43 8.09 4.42
CA LEU A 143 6.65 8.53 5.11
C LEU A 143 6.34 9.71 6.03
N SER A 144 5.66 10.73 5.50
CA SER A 144 5.30 11.92 6.27
C SER A 144 4.46 11.56 7.50
N ALA A 145 3.51 10.63 7.33
CA ALA A 145 2.65 10.15 8.42
C ALA A 145 3.43 9.34 9.47
N LEU A 146 4.36 8.47 9.06
CA LEU A 146 5.21 7.72 10.00
C LEU A 146 6.10 8.64 10.83
N ARG A 147 6.65 9.70 10.22
CA ARG A 147 7.51 10.67 10.93
C ARG A 147 6.72 11.54 11.91
N SER A 148 5.58 12.06 11.45
CA SER A 148 4.80 13.04 12.21
C SER A 148 3.82 12.40 13.20
N GLY A 149 3.53 11.11 13.01
CA GLY A 149 2.35 10.46 13.55
C GLY A 149 1.07 10.90 12.81
N ILE A 150 0.06 10.04 12.81
CA ILE A 150 -1.28 10.44 12.33
C ILE A 150 -1.96 11.24 13.44
N SER A 151 -2.26 12.51 13.17
CA SER A 151 -3.03 13.36 14.10
C SER A 151 -4.42 12.77 14.34
N ARG A 152 -4.86 12.77 15.60
CA ARG A 152 -6.19 12.32 16.02
C ARG A 152 -7.30 13.21 15.46
#